data_AF-W8C5V8-F1
#
_entry.id   AF-W8C5V8-F1
#
_cell.length_a   1.000
_cell.length_b   1.000
_cell.length_c   1.000
_cell.angle_alpha   90.00
_cell.angle_beta   90.00
_cell.angle_gamma   90.00
#
_symmetry.space_group_name_H-M   'P 1'
#
loop_
_entity.id
_entity.type
_entity.pdbx_description
1 polymer ?
#
loop_
_entity_poly.entity_id
_entity_poly.type
_entity_poly.pdbx_seq_one_letter_code
_entity_poly.pdbx_strand_id
1 'polypeptide(L)'
;MTEALRPILKYFLSEDCIDTYLVDHDFTDGACFKSLLSKCLGYAIIAGSILVKIPQVLKLLKNKSGEGINLISVLLDLTAITSHMSYNYVKGYPFSAWGDNTFLALQTAAIGALVLFYGGSRALSLIFCLIYGLVVYILNSGLTPINVLLVAQAFNIPILLLGKLSQAWTNYKNSSTGQLSAATVFLLFAGSLARIFTSTQETGDFMIIATFCASTFANGVIVAQMIYYWNKPGKGKKPKAGKAAAKPVAASKKTKSKKID
;
A
#
# COMPACT_ATOMS: atom_id res chain seq x y z
N MET A 1 22.22 15.47 -28.64
CA MET A 1 21.36 15.64 -27.43
C MET A 1 20.37 14.48 -27.30
N THR A 2 19.82 14.00 -28.40
CA THR A 2 18.90 12.84 -28.52
C THR A 2 19.48 11.51 -28.00
N GLU A 3 20.74 11.18 -28.31
CA GLU A 3 21.36 9.91 -27.89
C GLU A 3 21.57 9.76 -26.37
N ALA A 4 21.84 10.87 -25.67
CA ALA A 4 22.05 10.84 -24.22
C ALA A 4 20.74 10.67 -23.42
N LEU A 5 19.61 11.11 -24.00
CA LEU A 5 18.30 11.07 -23.35
C LEU A 5 17.54 9.77 -23.64
N ARG A 6 17.85 9.11 -24.77
CA ARG A 6 17.27 7.82 -25.19
C ARG A 6 17.25 6.74 -24.11
N PRO A 7 18.35 6.45 -23.37
CA PRO A 7 18.34 5.43 -22.32
C PRO A 7 17.43 5.78 -21.13
N ILE A 8 17.24 7.06 -20.83
CA ILE A 8 16.33 7.52 -19.77
C ILE A 8 14.89 7.40 -20.26
N LEU A 9 14.61 7.81 -21.49
CA LEU A 9 13.27 7.75 -22.08
C LEU A 9 12.76 6.33 -22.23
N LYS A 10 13.63 5.33 -22.45
CA LYS A 10 13.25 3.91 -22.48
C LYS A 10 12.59 3.40 -21.20
N TYR A 11 12.79 4.07 -20.06
CA TYR A 11 12.07 3.73 -18.83
C TYR A 11 10.62 4.25 -18.84
N PHE A 12 10.31 5.27 -19.63
CA PHE A 12 9.01 5.96 -19.68
C PHE A 12 8.22 5.73 -20.97
N LEU A 13 8.89 5.42 -22.08
CA LEU A 13 8.30 5.25 -23.41
C LEU A 13 8.91 4.04 -24.12
N SER A 14 8.13 3.38 -24.99
CA SER A 14 8.64 2.37 -25.92
C SER A 14 9.54 3.02 -26.99
N GLU A 15 10.40 2.23 -27.65
CA GLU A 15 11.24 2.74 -28.74
C GLU A 15 10.41 3.43 -29.83
N ASP A 16 9.30 2.81 -30.23
CA ASP A 16 8.37 3.38 -31.22
C ASP A 16 7.86 4.76 -30.79
N CYS A 17 7.48 4.92 -29.52
CA CYS A 17 6.99 6.21 -29.01
C CYS A 17 8.09 7.26 -28.85
N ILE A 18 9.34 6.82 -28.61
CA ILE A 18 10.49 7.73 -28.61
C ILE A 18 10.70 8.26 -30.02
N ASP A 19 10.60 7.41 -31.05
CA ASP A 19 10.76 7.81 -32.44
C ASP A 19 9.61 8.70 -32.90
N THR A 20 8.37 8.35 -32.59
CA THR A 20 7.20 9.19 -32.91
C THR A 20 7.29 10.60 -32.29
N TYR A 21 7.77 10.72 -31.05
CA TYR A 21 7.90 12.03 -30.38
C TYR A 21 9.16 12.81 -30.76
N LEU A 22 10.32 12.14 -30.91
CA LEU A 22 11.60 12.83 -31.11
C LEU A 22 12.03 12.92 -32.57
N VAL A 23 11.63 11.96 -33.40
CA VAL A 23 12.00 11.88 -34.82
C VAL A 23 10.87 12.43 -35.68
N ASP A 24 9.63 11.93 -35.48
CA ASP A 24 8.48 12.34 -36.29
C ASP A 24 7.82 13.63 -35.80
N HIS A 25 8.20 14.12 -34.60
CA HIS A 25 7.65 15.30 -33.93
C HIS A 25 6.12 15.25 -33.72
N ASP A 26 5.51 14.06 -33.72
CA ASP A 26 4.08 13.88 -33.48
C ASP A 26 3.79 13.69 -31.99
N PHE A 27 3.78 14.79 -31.26
CA PHE A 27 3.42 14.80 -29.84
C PHE A 27 1.92 14.55 -29.57
N THR A 28 1.11 14.37 -30.62
CA THR A 28 -0.34 14.18 -30.51
C THR A 28 -0.77 12.73 -30.57
N ASP A 29 0.17 11.78 -30.71
CA ASP A 29 -0.13 10.36 -30.68
C ASP A 29 -0.77 9.93 -29.35
N GLY A 30 -2.02 9.52 -29.42
CA GLY A 30 -2.82 9.17 -28.24
C GLY A 30 -2.36 7.88 -27.56
N ALA A 31 -1.70 6.95 -28.26
CA ALA A 31 -1.22 5.70 -27.69
C ALA A 31 0.05 5.95 -26.86
N CYS A 32 0.99 6.71 -27.41
CA CYS A 32 2.21 7.12 -26.74
C CYS A 32 1.93 8.01 -25.54
N PHE A 33 0.93 8.89 -25.61
CA PHE A 33 0.50 9.68 -24.46
C PHE A 33 -0.04 8.80 -23.34
N LYS A 34 -0.90 7.82 -23.65
CA LYS A 34 -1.45 6.88 -22.66
C LYS A 34 -0.35 6.03 -22.01
N SER A 35 0.62 5.57 -22.79
CA SER A 35 1.77 4.81 -22.32
C SER A 35 2.63 5.63 -21.35
N LEU A 36 3.01 6.85 -21.76
CA LEU A 36 3.77 7.78 -20.91
C LEU A 36 3.02 8.12 -19.62
N LEU A 37 1.73 8.44 -19.74
CA LEU A 37 0.87 8.73 -18.59
C LEU A 37 0.80 7.55 -17.63
N SER A 38 0.68 6.32 -18.15
CA SER A 38 0.69 5.10 -17.35
C SER A 38 1.97 4.96 -16.53
N LYS A 39 3.14 5.14 -17.17
CA LYS A 39 4.45 5.03 -16.51
C LYS A 39 4.61 6.07 -15.42
N CYS A 40 4.29 7.33 -15.72
CA CYS A 40 4.32 8.42 -14.75
C CYS A 40 3.42 8.13 -13.54
N LEU A 41 2.20 7.63 -13.79
CA LEU A 41 1.26 7.29 -12.73
C LEU A 41 1.75 6.09 -11.90
N GLY A 42 2.30 5.05 -12.54
CA GLY A 42 2.92 3.91 -11.88
C GLY A 42 4.06 4.32 -10.95
N TYR A 43 4.98 5.16 -11.43
CA TYR A 43 6.07 5.69 -10.60
C TYR A 43 5.59 6.62 -9.48
N ALA A 44 4.55 7.43 -9.71
CA ALA A 44 3.94 8.24 -8.67
C ALA A 44 3.34 7.36 -7.55
N ILE A 45 2.69 6.24 -7.91
CA ILE A 45 2.16 5.29 -6.93
C ILE A 45 3.31 4.61 -6.16
N ILE A 46 4.39 4.22 -6.84
CA ILE A 46 5.59 3.68 -6.20
C ILE A 46 6.17 4.68 -5.19
N ALA A 47 6.34 5.94 -5.59
CA ALA A 47 6.85 6.98 -4.70
C ALA A 47 5.94 7.19 -3.48
N GLY A 48 4.62 7.17 -3.68
CA GLY A 48 3.64 7.23 -2.60
C GLY A 48 3.72 6.02 -1.65
N SER A 49 3.93 4.82 -2.18
CA SER A 49 3.92 3.57 -1.40
C SER A 49 5.07 3.47 -0.39
N ILE A 50 6.19 4.13 -0.67
CA ILE A 50 7.35 4.23 0.23
C ILE A 50 6.95 4.83 1.58
N LEU A 51 5.97 5.74 1.62
CA LEU A 51 5.59 6.47 2.83
C LEU A 51 4.38 5.87 3.56
N VAL A 52 3.70 4.88 2.98
CA VAL A 52 2.39 4.41 3.48
C VAL A 52 2.49 3.78 4.87
N LYS A 53 3.46 2.91 5.11
CA LYS A 53 3.58 2.14 6.37
C LYS A 53 4.65 2.74 7.30
N ILE A 54 5.46 3.69 6.83
CA ILE A 54 6.49 4.37 7.64
C ILE A 54 5.93 4.98 8.94
N PRO A 55 4.78 5.68 8.96
CA PRO A 55 4.22 6.20 10.21
C PRO A 55 3.91 5.09 11.23
N GLN A 56 3.51 3.91 10.77
CA GLN A 56 3.26 2.76 11.62
C GLN A 56 4.57 2.18 12.17
N VAL A 57 5.60 2.01 11.33
CA VAL A 57 6.94 1.58 11.76
C VAL A 57 7.51 2.51 12.83
N LEU A 58 7.45 3.83 12.59
CA LEU A 58 7.95 4.83 13.55
C LEU A 58 7.21 4.79 14.89
N LYS A 59 5.89 4.56 14.88
CA LYS A 59 5.10 4.38 16.11
C LYS A 59 5.56 3.16 16.90
N LEU A 60 5.88 2.06 16.24
CA LEU A 60 6.34 0.82 16.89
C LEU A 60 7.71 1.04 17.53
N LEU A 61 8.63 1.66 16.80
CA LEU A 61 9.98 1.97 17.30
C LEU A 61 9.93 2.93 18.49
N LYS A 62 9.08 3.96 18.42
CA LYS A 62 8.92 4.95 19.49
C LYS A 62 8.31 4.35 20.76
N ASN A 63 7.26 3.56 20.60
CA ASN A 63 6.53 2.98 21.74
C ASN A 63 7.18 1.69 22.26
N LYS A 64 8.09 1.08 21.49
CA LYS A 64 8.75 -0.21 21.79
C LYS A 64 7.75 -1.32 22.12
N SER A 65 6.59 -1.30 21.48
CA SER A 65 5.50 -2.25 21.70
C SER A 65 4.74 -2.49 20.40
N GLY A 66 4.39 -3.76 20.15
CA GLY A 66 3.49 -4.19 19.08
C GLY A 66 2.03 -4.34 19.54
N GLU A 67 1.70 -3.92 20.78
CA GLU A 67 0.36 -4.05 21.34
C GLU A 67 -0.69 -3.34 20.47
N GLY A 68 -1.83 -4.00 20.26
CA GLY A 68 -2.90 -3.52 19.39
C GLY A 68 -2.71 -3.82 17.90
N ILE A 69 -1.57 -4.41 17.49
CA ILE A 69 -1.39 -4.89 16.12
C ILE A 69 -1.69 -6.39 16.04
N ASN A 70 -2.65 -6.75 15.19
CA ASN A 70 -2.96 -8.14 14.91
C ASN A 70 -1.93 -8.73 13.93
N LEU A 71 -1.08 -9.62 14.43
CA LEU A 71 -0.05 -10.28 13.61
C LEU A 71 -0.67 -11.08 12.45
N ILE A 72 -1.82 -11.73 12.63
CA ILE A 72 -2.48 -12.49 11.56
C ILE A 72 -2.87 -11.56 10.41
N SER A 73 -3.38 -10.37 10.71
CA SER A 73 -3.68 -9.38 9.67
C SER A 73 -2.42 -8.89 8.95
N VAL A 74 -1.30 -8.72 9.66
CA VAL A 74 -0.02 -8.35 9.05
C VAL A 74 0.51 -9.47 8.15
N LEU A 75 0.40 -10.73 8.56
CA LEU A 75 0.81 -11.88 7.75
C LEU A 75 -0.06 -12.04 6.50
N LEU A 76 -1.38 -11.87 6.62
CA LEU A 76 -2.29 -11.91 5.46
C LEU A 76 -1.99 -10.78 4.46
N ASP A 77 -1.73 -9.55 4.95
CA ASP A 77 -1.33 -8.42 4.11
C ASP A 77 0.00 -8.73 3.40
N LEU A 78 0.98 -9.27 4.13
CA LEU A 78 2.27 -9.65 3.58
C LEU A 78 2.15 -10.73 2.51
N THR A 79 1.38 -11.80 2.78
CA THR A 79 1.12 -12.85 1.80
C THR A 79 0.49 -12.28 0.53
N ALA A 80 -0.53 -11.45 0.66
CA ALA A 80 -1.23 -10.90 -0.51
C ALA A 80 -0.31 -10.04 -1.39
N ILE A 81 0.44 -9.13 -0.77
CA ILE A 81 1.40 -8.25 -1.45
C ILE A 81 2.53 -9.05 -2.09
N THR A 82 3.08 -10.05 -1.39
CA THR A 82 4.15 -10.91 -1.93
C THR A 82 3.66 -11.76 -3.09
N SER A 83 2.46 -12.34 -3.01
CA SER A 83 1.87 -13.09 -4.12
C SER A 83 1.66 -12.22 -5.35
N HIS A 84 1.17 -10.99 -5.18
CA HIS A 84 1.04 -10.02 -6.26
C HIS A 84 2.38 -9.66 -6.88
N MET A 85 3.37 -9.32 -6.05
CA MET A 85 4.72 -9.00 -6.47
C MET A 85 5.35 -10.14 -7.27
N SER A 86 5.32 -11.36 -6.75
CA SER A 86 5.93 -12.53 -7.38
C SER A 86 5.24 -12.94 -8.68
N TYR A 87 3.90 -12.88 -8.74
CA TYR A 87 3.17 -13.14 -9.97
C TYR A 87 3.60 -12.17 -11.08
N ASN A 88 3.67 -10.88 -10.76
CA ASN A 88 4.06 -9.85 -11.73
C ASN A 88 5.52 -9.97 -12.16
N TYR A 89 6.42 -10.24 -11.22
CA TYR A 89 7.84 -10.43 -11.49
C TYR A 89 8.09 -11.62 -12.42
N VAL A 90 7.51 -12.78 -12.11
CA VAL A 90 7.68 -14.01 -12.93
C VAL A 90 7.03 -13.88 -14.31
N LYS A 91 5.94 -13.11 -14.43
CA LYS A 91 5.34 -12.75 -15.73
C LYS A 91 6.18 -11.78 -16.56
N GLY A 92 7.23 -11.18 -15.98
CA GLY A 92 8.09 -10.22 -16.67
C GLY A 92 7.45 -8.84 -16.86
N TYR A 93 6.45 -8.48 -16.06
CA TYR A 93 5.82 -7.17 -16.16
C TYR A 93 6.76 -6.04 -15.71
N PRO A 94 6.65 -4.84 -16.30
CA PRO A 94 7.53 -3.73 -15.98
C PRO A 94 7.39 -3.31 -14.51
N PHE A 95 8.49 -2.87 -13.91
CA PHE A 95 8.54 -2.49 -12.50
C PHE A 95 7.50 -1.41 -12.12
N SER A 96 7.15 -0.50 -13.03
CA SER A 96 6.07 0.49 -12.83
C SER A 96 4.72 -0.13 -12.47
N ALA A 97 4.45 -1.36 -12.93
CA ALA A 97 3.18 -2.07 -12.71
C ALA A 97 3.05 -2.72 -11.32
N TRP A 98 4.17 -3.00 -10.64
CA TRP A 98 4.15 -3.80 -9.39
C TRP A 98 5.16 -3.37 -8.32
N GLY A 99 6.05 -2.42 -8.61
CA GLY A 99 7.13 -2.01 -7.71
C GLY A 99 6.66 -1.38 -6.41
N ASP A 100 5.42 -0.86 -6.37
CA ASP A 100 4.81 -0.34 -5.15
C ASP A 100 4.64 -1.44 -4.11
N ASN A 101 4.29 -2.65 -4.55
CA ASN A 101 4.14 -3.83 -3.73
C ASN A 101 5.48 -4.25 -3.12
N THR A 102 6.61 -4.05 -3.80
CA THR A 102 7.94 -4.32 -3.23
C THR A 102 8.20 -3.47 -1.99
N PHE A 103 7.98 -2.16 -2.08
CA PHE A 103 8.18 -1.27 -0.93
C PHE A 103 7.17 -1.52 0.19
N LEU A 104 5.91 -1.84 -0.15
CA LEU A 104 4.90 -2.20 0.83
C LEU A 104 5.24 -3.53 1.53
N ALA A 105 5.74 -4.52 0.80
CA ALA A 105 6.14 -5.81 1.34
C ALA A 105 7.30 -5.65 2.33
N LEU A 106 8.32 -4.86 1.98
CA LEU A 106 9.44 -4.57 2.88
C LEU A 106 8.99 -3.89 4.18
N GLN A 107 8.16 -2.85 4.07
CA GLN A 107 7.65 -2.15 5.25
C GLN A 107 6.71 -3.03 6.10
N THR A 108 5.89 -3.88 5.46
CA THR A 108 4.96 -4.78 6.16
C THR A 108 5.71 -5.92 6.84
N ALA A 109 6.75 -6.47 6.22
CA ALA A 109 7.67 -7.41 6.85
C ALA A 109 8.39 -6.75 8.05
N ALA A 110 8.84 -5.50 7.93
CA ALA A 110 9.42 -4.77 9.04
C ALA A 110 8.44 -4.61 10.22
N ILE A 111 7.17 -4.30 9.94
CA ILE A 111 6.12 -4.26 10.98
C ILE A 111 5.98 -5.63 11.65
N GLY A 112 5.85 -6.72 10.88
CA GLY A 112 5.74 -8.08 11.42
C GLY A 112 6.93 -8.45 12.32
N ALA A 113 8.14 -8.16 11.86
CA ALA A 113 9.36 -8.39 12.63
C ALA A 113 9.38 -7.58 13.93
N LEU A 114 9.04 -6.28 13.88
CA LEU A 114 9.01 -5.43 15.08
C LEU A 114 7.94 -5.86 16.09
N VAL A 115 6.77 -6.31 15.63
CA VAL A 115 5.72 -6.85 16.50
C VAL A 115 6.26 -8.08 17.25
N LEU A 116 6.92 -9.01 16.55
CA LEU A 116 7.50 -10.21 17.16
C LEU A 116 8.67 -9.87 18.11
N PHE A 117 9.52 -8.92 17.71
CA PHE A 117 10.66 -8.48 18.50
C PHE A 117 10.23 -7.85 19.83
N TYR A 118 9.24 -6.94 19.80
CA TYR A 118 8.69 -6.31 21.01
C TYR A 118 7.70 -7.20 21.76
N GLY A 119 7.17 -8.26 21.12
CA GLY A 119 6.31 -9.27 21.75
C GLY A 119 7.03 -10.27 22.65
N GLY A 120 8.35 -10.12 22.85
CA GLY A 120 9.11 -10.88 23.84
C GLY A 120 10.06 -11.95 23.28
N SER A 121 10.10 -12.18 21.97
CA SER A 121 11.01 -13.16 21.36
C SER A 121 11.81 -12.61 20.18
N ARG A 122 13.06 -12.21 20.45
CA ARG A 122 14.00 -11.75 19.41
C ARG A 122 14.33 -12.85 18.39
N ALA A 123 14.43 -14.10 18.85
CA ALA A 123 14.71 -15.25 18.00
C ALA A 123 13.58 -15.44 16.97
N LEU A 124 12.32 -15.35 17.41
CA LEU A 124 11.17 -15.50 16.51
C LEU A 124 11.13 -14.38 15.45
N SER A 125 11.49 -13.15 15.80
CA SER A 125 11.63 -12.05 14.83
C SER A 125 12.70 -12.33 13.77
N LEU A 126 13.86 -12.86 14.17
CA LEU A 126 14.93 -13.21 13.22
C LEU A 126 14.52 -14.36 12.31
N ILE A 127 13.94 -15.42 12.89
CA ILE A 127 13.41 -16.57 12.14
C ILE A 127 12.37 -16.11 11.14
N PHE A 128 11.45 -15.23 11.54
CA PHE A 128 10.46 -14.65 10.64
C PHE A 128 11.10 -13.95 9.44
N CYS A 129 12.12 -13.11 9.65
CA CYS A 129 12.83 -12.43 8.55
C CYS A 129 13.51 -13.42 7.60
N LEU A 130 14.15 -14.46 8.14
CA LEU A 130 14.84 -15.49 7.35
C LEU A 130 13.84 -16.31 6.51
N ILE A 131 12.76 -16.78 7.14
CA ILE A 131 11.67 -17.51 6.46
C ILE A 131 11.07 -16.63 5.37
N TYR A 132 10.75 -15.37 5.68
CA TYR A 132 10.16 -14.48 4.70
C TYR A 132 11.09 -14.23 3.50
N GLY A 133 12.39 -14.00 3.74
CA GLY A 133 13.39 -13.88 2.68
C GLY A 133 13.48 -15.14 1.81
N LEU A 134 13.46 -16.32 2.44
CA LEU A 134 13.45 -17.61 1.74
C LEU A 134 12.19 -17.79 0.89
N VAL A 135 11.02 -17.45 1.42
CA VAL A 135 9.75 -17.50 0.67
C VAL A 135 9.82 -16.59 -0.56
N VAL A 136 10.27 -15.34 -0.39
CA VAL A 136 10.44 -14.41 -1.52
C VAL A 136 11.43 -14.99 -2.55
N TYR A 137 12.54 -15.56 -2.12
CA TYR A 137 13.50 -16.20 -3.03
C TYR A 137 12.88 -17.36 -3.81
N ILE A 138 12.19 -18.30 -3.14
CA ILE A 138 11.55 -19.47 -3.77
C ILE A 138 10.48 -19.04 -4.78
N LEU A 139 9.67 -18.02 -4.46
CA LEU A 139 8.61 -17.55 -5.34
C LEU A 139 9.13 -16.83 -6.59
N ASN A 140 10.31 -16.21 -6.53
CA ASN A 140 10.85 -15.39 -7.63
C ASN A 140 12.02 -16.05 -8.40
N SER A 141 12.61 -17.13 -7.88
CA SER A 141 13.76 -17.83 -8.51
C SER A 141 13.39 -18.72 -9.70
N GLY A 142 12.11 -18.84 -10.04
CA GLY A 142 11.62 -19.77 -11.07
C GLY A 142 11.39 -21.20 -10.58
N LEU A 143 11.66 -21.50 -9.30
CA LEU A 143 11.36 -22.80 -8.68
C LEU A 143 9.86 -23.04 -8.51
N THR A 144 9.07 -21.97 -8.39
CA THR A 144 7.62 -22.05 -8.18
C THR A 144 6.89 -22.02 -9.53
N PRO A 145 6.07 -23.03 -9.85
CA PRO A 145 5.28 -23.02 -11.08
C PRO A 145 4.31 -21.81 -11.12
N ILE A 146 4.17 -21.20 -12.29
CA ILE A 146 3.30 -20.02 -12.47
C ILE A 146 1.85 -20.28 -12.06
N ASN A 147 1.36 -21.52 -12.17
CA ASN A 147 0.01 -21.90 -11.74
C ASN A 147 -0.20 -21.71 -10.23
N VAL A 148 0.83 -21.97 -9.42
CA VAL A 148 0.77 -21.75 -7.96
C VAL A 148 0.69 -20.25 -7.66
N LEU A 149 1.50 -19.43 -8.36
CA LEU A 149 1.45 -17.98 -8.25
C LEU A 149 0.12 -17.39 -8.73
N LEU A 150 -0.47 -17.96 -9.79
CA LEU A 150 -1.79 -17.56 -10.29
C LEU A 150 -2.88 -17.83 -9.26
N VAL A 151 -2.87 -19.02 -8.65
CA VAL A 151 -3.82 -19.35 -7.57
C VAL A 151 -3.63 -18.41 -6.38
N ALA A 152 -2.38 -18.16 -5.97
CA ALA A 152 -2.07 -17.23 -4.89
C ALA A 152 -2.54 -15.80 -5.20
N GLN A 153 -2.33 -15.34 -6.44
CA GLN A 153 -2.84 -14.06 -6.93
C GLN A 153 -4.38 -14.03 -6.95
N ALA A 154 -5.04 -15.12 -7.33
CA ALA A 154 -6.50 -15.21 -7.33
C ALA A 154 -7.08 -15.07 -5.90
N PHE A 155 -6.39 -15.57 -4.88
CA PHE A 155 -6.76 -15.38 -3.47
C PHE A 155 -6.66 -13.94 -2.99
N ASN A 156 -5.94 -13.06 -3.69
CA ASN A 156 -5.88 -11.64 -3.32
C ASN A 156 -7.24 -10.96 -3.43
N ILE A 157 -8.08 -11.36 -4.39
CA ILE A 157 -9.42 -10.82 -4.58
C ILE A 157 -10.31 -11.08 -3.35
N PRO A 158 -10.55 -12.32 -2.91
CA PRO A 158 -11.39 -12.58 -1.75
C PRO A 158 -10.80 -11.99 -0.47
N ILE A 159 -9.48 -12.06 -0.26
CA ILE A 159 -8.84 -11.48 0.93
C ILE A 159 -9.13 -9.96 1.00
N LEU A 160 -8.93 -9.26 -0.11
CA LEU A 160 -9.17 -7.83 -0.20
C LEU A 160 -10.65 -7.48 0.01
N LEU A 161 -11.55 -8.20 -0.67
CA LEU A 161 -12.99 -7.95 -0.60
C LEU A 161 -13.51 -8.19 0.81
N LEU A 162 -13.13 -9.28 1.46
CA LEU A 162 -13.53 -9.57 2.83
C LEU A 162 -13.11 -8.46 3.79
N GLY A 163 -11.88 -7.95 3.68
CA GLY A 163 -11.40 -6.86 4.52
C GLY A 163 -12.19 -5.56 4.32
N LYS A 164 -12.38 -5.14 3.05
CA LYS A 164 -13.06 -3.88 2.73
C LYS A 164 -14.57 -3.94 2.95
N LEU A 165 -15.21 -5.06 2.63
CA LEU A 165 -16.65 -5.24 2.82
C LEU A 165 -17.01 -5.43 4.30
N SER A 166 -16.15 -6.09 5.10
CA SER A 166 -16.32 -6.12 6.55
C SER A 166 -16.26 -4.72 7.17
N GLN A 167 -15.35 -3.88 6.67
CA GLN A 167 -15.29 -2.47 7.05
C GLN A 167 -16.55 -1.70 6.61
N ALA A 168 -17.02 -1.92 5.38
CA ALA A 168 -18.26 -1.31 4.89
C ALA A 168 -19.49 -1.73 5.72
N TRP A 169 -19.57 -3.00 6.11
CA TRP A 169 -20.61 -3.51 7.00
C TRP A 169 -20.57 -2.82 8.37
N THR A 170 -19.37 -2.65 8.93
CA THR A 170 -19.18 -1.96 10.20
C THR A 170 -19.64 -0.50 10.12
N ASN A 171 -19.31 0.21 9.04
CA ASN A 171 -19.78 1.59 8.82
C ASN A 171 -21.30 1.66 8.74
N TYR A 172 -21.93 0.70 8.04
CA TYR A 172 -23.39 0.62 7.93
C TYR A 172 -24.05 0.39 9.29
N LYS A 173 -23.57 -0.61 10.05
CA LYS A 173 -24.08 -0.93 11.39
C LYS A 173 -23.95 0.27 12.34
N ASN A 174 -22.85 1.02 12.24
CA ASN A 174 -22.60 2.20 13.08
C ASN A 174 -23.30 3.46 12.58
N SER A 175 -23.90 3.44 11.38
CA SER A 175 -24.48 4.61 10.71
C SER A 175 -23.53 5.81 10.66
N SER A 176 -22.23 5.53 10.57
CA SER A 176 -21.14 6.50 10.60
C SER A 176 -19.85 5.82 10.12
N THR A 177 -18.99 6.57 9.44
CA THR A 177 -17.63 6.13 9.08
C THR A 177 -16.63 6.26 10.23
N GLY A 178 -17.05 6.80 11.38
CA GLY A 178 -16.26 6.84 12.60
C GLY A 178 -14.98 7.69 12.47
N GLN A 179 -13.83 7.06 12.73
CA GLN A 179 -12.49 7.69 12.66
C GLN A 179 -11.82 7.54 11.29
N LEU A 180 -12.56 7.07 10.28
CA LEU A 180 -11.99 6.84 8.97
C LEU A 180 -11.68 8.17 8.29
N SER A 181 -10.43 8.34 7.85
CA SER A 181 -9.99 9.57 7.16
C SER A 181 -10.60 9.62 5.76
N ALA A 182 -11.41 10.65 5.50
CA ALA A 182 -11.98 10.94 4.19
C ALA A 182 -10.89 10.97 3.10
N ALA A 183 -9.81 11.72 3.34
CA ALA A 183 -8.70 11.84 2.41
C ALA A 183 -8.11 10.46 2.08
N THR A 184 -7.91 9.60 3.08
CA THR A 184 -7.39 8.24 2.87
C THR A 184 -8.34 7.39 2.03
N VAL A 185 -9.64 7.46 2.28
CA VAL A 185 -10.64 6.68 1.52
C VAL A 185 -10.69 7.10 0.05
N PHE A 186 -10.70 8.40 -0.23
CA PHE A 186 -10.66 8.91 -1.60
C PHE A 186 -9.33 8.58 -2.29
N LEU A 187 -8.19 8.68 -1.60
CA LEU A 187 -6.88 8.32 -2.15
C LEU A 187 -6.79 6.83 -2.49
N LEU A 188 -7.34 5.94 -1.65
CA LEU A 188 -7.37 4.50 -1.94
C LEU A 188 -8.23 4.18 -3.16
N PHE A 189 -9.37 4.86 -3.29
CA PHE A 189 -10.23 4.73 -4.48
C PHE A 189 -9.52 5.25 -5.75
N ALA A 190 -8.97 6.46 -5.70
CA ALA A 190 -8.23 7.04 -6.82
C ALA A 190 -7.00 6.20 -7.21
N GLY A 191 -6.25 5.70 -6.22
CA GLY A 191 -5.08 4.85 -6.46
C GLY A 191 -5.45 3.49 -7.07
N SER A 192 -6.59 2.91 -6.70
CA SER A 192 -7.08 1.66 -7.31
C SER A 192 -7.58 1.89 -8.74
N LEU A 193 -8.25 3.01 -9.04
CA LEU A 193 -8.58 3.42 -10.40
C LEU A 193 -7.33 3.62 -11.27
N ALA A 194 -6.35 4.34 -10.72
CA ALA A 194 -5.06 4.54 -11.37
C ALA A 194 -4.41 3.20 -11.72
N ARG A 195 -4.43 2.22 -10.80
CA ARG A 195 -3.92 0.87 -11.05
C ARG A 195 -4.68 0.10 -12.13
N ILE A 196 -6.00 0.26 -12.27
CA ILE A 196 -6.73 -0.33 -13.40
C ILE A 196 -6.18 0.21 -14.72
N PHE A 197 -6.04 1.53 -14.84
CA PHE A 197 -5.51 2.15 -16.05
C PHE A 197 -4.08 1.69 -16.32
N THR A 198 -3.19 1.76 -15.33
CA THR A 198 -1.78 1.37 -15.54
C THR A 198 -1.64 -0.10 -15.87
N SER A 199 -2.37 -0.99 -15.20
CA SER A 199 -2.31 -2.43 -15.50
C SER A 199 -2.87 -2.75 -16.88
N THR A 200 -3.91 -2.05 -17.32
CA THR A 200 -4.43 -2.21 -18.69
C THR A 200 -3.38 -1.84 -19.73
N GLN A 201 -2.63 -0.75 -19.52
CA GLN A 201 -1.61 -0.30 -20.45
C GLN A 201 -0.30 -1.09 -20.36
N GLU A 202 0.09 -1.55 -19.16
CA GLU A 202 1.43 -2.11 -18.94
C GLU A 202 1.47 -3.64 -18.88
N THR A 203 0.37 -4.30 -18.52
CA THR A 203 0.33 -5.76 -18.38
C THR A 203 -0.65 -6.44 -19.33
N GLY A 204 -1.80 -5.81 -19.58
CA GLY A 204 -2.90 -6.43 -20.32
C GLY A 204 -3.47 -7.69 -19.64
N ASP A 205 -3.09 -7.95 -18.39
CA ASP A 205 -3.43 -9.18 -17.68
C ASP A 205 -4.79 -9.06 -16.99
N PHE A 206 -5.75 -9.87 -17.43
CA PHE A 206 -7.11 -9.88 -16.89
C PHE A 206 -7.14 -10.16 -15.37
N MET A 207 -6.27 -11.01 -14.82
CA MET A 207 -6.25 -11.35 -13.40
C MET A 207 -5.85 -10.13 -12.55
N ILE A 208 -4.82 -9.39 -12.99
CA ILE A 208 -4.36 -8.18 -12.30
C ILE A 208 -5.44 -7.09 -12.40
N ILE A 209 -5.97 -6.87 -13.61
CA ILE A 209 -7.01 -5.88 -13.86
C ILE A 209 -8.26 -6.19 -13.02
N ALA A 210 -8.71 -7.44 -12.98
CA ALA A 210 -9.86 -7.89 -12.17
C ALA A 210 -9.62 -7.64 -10.68
N THR A 211 -8.38 -7.84 -10.20
CA THR A 211 -8.02 -7.55 -8.80
C THR A 211 -8.18 -6.07 -8.47
N PHE A 212 -7.72 -5.17 -9.34
CA PHE A 212 -7.90 -3.73 -9.13
C PHE A 212 -9.33 -3.25 -9.37
N CYS A 213 -10.09 -3.89 -10.25
CA CYS A 213 -11.54 -3.67 -10.39
C CYS A 213 -12.29 -4.02 -9.10
N ALA A 214 -12.02 -5.19 -8.51
CA ALA A 214 -12.59 -5.60 -7.23
C ALA A 214 -12.21 -4.62 -6.10
N SER A 215 -10.94 -4.19 -6.08
CA SER A 215 -10.45 -3.18 -5.13
C SER A 215 -11.14 -1.84 -5.28
N THR A 216 -11.29 -1.36 -6.51
CA THR A 216 -11.97 -0.10 -6.83
C THR A 216 -13.43 -0.15 -6.42
N PHE A 217 -14.13 -1.25 -6.72
CA PHE A 217 -15.52 -1.46 -6.30
C PHE A 217 -15.64 -1.38 -4.77
N ALA A 218 -14.83 -2.13 -4.04
CA ALA A 218 -14.92 -2.16 -2.58
C ALA A 218 -14.53 -0.82 -1.93
N ASN A 219 -13.52 -0.12 -2.45
CA ASN A 219 -13.20 1.24 -2.01
C ASN A 219 -14.32 2.22 -2.37
N GLY A 220 -14.98 2.04 -3.53
CA GLY A 220 -16.11 2.85 -3.98
C GLY A 220 -17.32 2.74 -3.05
N VAL A 221 -17.61 1.53 -2.53
CA VAL A 221 -18.65 1.34 -1.50
C VAL A 221 -18.32 2.16 -0.24
N ILE A 222 -17.07 2.14 0.21
CA ILE A 222 -16.64 2.91 1.40
C ILE A 222 -16.68 4.43 1.12
N VAL A 223 -16.31 4.88 -0.08
CA VAL A 223 -16.45 6.29 -0.51
C VAL A 223 -17.92 6.71 -0.48
N ALA A 224 -18.82 5.90 -1.04
CA ALA A 224 -20.26 6.18 -1.04
C ALA A 224 -20.80 6.31 0.39
N GLN A 225 -20.39 5.42 1.30
CA GLN A 225 -20.72 5.51 2.72
C GLN A 225 -20.13 6.77 3.37
N MET A 226 -18.90 7.15 3.03
CA MET A 226 -18.26 8.37 3.53
C MET A 226 -19.07 9.61 3.16
N ILE A 227 -19.52 9.71 1.92
CA ILE A 227 -20.36 10.82 1.44
C ILE A 227 -21.73 10.78 2.12
N TYR A 228 -22.35 9.61 2.19
CA TYR A 228 -23.70 9.45 2.76
C TYR A 228 -23.78 9.77 4.26
N TYR A 229 -22.76 9.39 5.04
CA TYR A 229 -22.71 9.62 6.49
C TYR A 229 -22.04 10.94 6.88
N TRP A 230 -21.54 11.74 5.93
CA TRP A 230 -20.76 12.97 6.18
C TRP A 230 -21.44 13.95 7.14
N ASN A 231 -22.76 14.13 6.98
CA ASN A 231 -23.57 15.08 7.76
C ASN A 231 -24.51 14.43 8.78
N LYS A 232 -24.45 13.11 8.97
CA LYS A 232 -25.33 12.43 9.93
C LYS A 232 -24.71 12.46 11.33
N PRO A 233 -25.44 12.90 12.38
CA PRO A 233 -24.98 12.71 13.75
C PRO A 233 -25.00 11.20 14.05
N GLY A 234 -23.83 10.55 13.95
CA GLY A 234 -23.70 9.14 14.27
C GLY A 234 -24.11 8.85 15.72
N LYS A 235 -24.67 7.65 15.97
CA LYS A 235 -25.18 7.17 17.28
C LYS A 235 -24.11 7.03 18.39
N GLY A 236 -22.96 7.71 18.27
CA GLY A 236 -21.82 7.58 19.18
C GLY A 236 -20.88 8.79 19.21
N LYS A 237 -21.36 10.01 18.96
CA LYS A 237 -20.56 11.23 19.21
C LYS A 237 -20.27 11.36 20.71
N LYS A 238 -19.17 10.76 21.20
CA LYS A 238 -18.44 11.35 22.33
C LYS A 238 -17.90 12.70 21.86
N PRO A 239 -18.01 13.77 22.67
CA PRO A 239 -17.64 15.11 22.22
C PRO A 239 -16.16 15.14 21.83
N LYS A 240 -15.86 15.80 20.70
CA LYS A 240 -14.51 16.28 20.40
C LYS A 240 -14.16 17.28 21.50
N ALA A 241 -13.33 16.89 22.48
CA ALA A 241 -12.64 17.86 23.30
C ALA A 241 -11.77 18.71 22.36
N GLY A 242 -12.12 19.99 22.29
CA GLY A 242 -11.46 20.97 21.44
C GLY A 242 -9.98 21.13 21.78
N LYS A 243 -9.23 21.54 20.76
CA LYS A 243 -7.84 22.00 20.78
C LYS A 243 -7.43 22.63 22.12
N ALA A 244 -6.38 22.10 22.72
CA ALA A 244 -5.42 22.90 23.47
C ALA A 244 -4.06 22.72 22.82
N ALA A 245 -3.58 23.77 22.15
CA ALA A 245 -2.19 23.92 21.84
C ALA A 245 -1.38 23.83 23.15
N ALA A 246 -0.36 22.99 23.20
CA ALA A 246 0.65 23.05 24.24
C ALA A 246 2.03 22.96 23.59
N LYS A 247 2.64 24.14 23.45
CA LYS A 247 4.07 24.34 23.26
C LYS A 247 4.85 23.77 24.47
N PRO A 248 6.16 23.55 24.33
CA PRO A 248 6.93 22.64 25.15
C PRO A 248 7.25 23.24 26.52
N VAL A 249 7.20 22.40 27.57
CA VAL A 249 7.80 22.76 28.87
C VAL A 249 9.19 22.16 28.93
N ALA A 250 10.16 23.05 29.02
CA ALA A 250 11.57 22.77 29.22
C ALA A 250 11.84 22.27 30.65
N ALA A 251 12.80 21.33 30.72
CA ALA A 251 13.89 21.25 31.69
C ALA A 251 13.61 21.12 33.21
N SER A 252 13.97 19.94 33.73
CA SER A 252 15.07 19.74 34.70
C SER A 252 14.91 20.11 36.19
N LYS A 253 15.24 19.07 37.01
CA LYS A 253 16.02 19.04 38.27
C LYS A 253 15.30 19.10 39.64
N LYS A 254 15.37 17.93 40.31
CA LYS A 254 16.08 17.64 41.58
C LYS A 254 15.59 18.30 42.90
N THR A 255 15.29 17.44 43.88
CA THR A 255 15.85 17.40 45.27
C THR A 255 14.87 17.55 46.46
N LYS A 256 14.76 16.44 47.23
CA LYS A 256 14.72 16.26 48.70
C LYS A 256 13.67 16.97 49.59
N SER A 257 12.94 16.09 50.30
CA SER A 257 12.95 15.92 51.78
C SER A 257 12.05 16.76 52.70
N LYS A 258 11.60 16.04 53.74
CA LYS A 258 11.01 16.40 55.05
C LYS A 258 9.51 16.75 55.07
N LYS A 259 8.62 15.93 55.67
CA LYS A 259 8.37 15.52 57.09
C LYS A 259 7.60 16.59 57.90
N ILE A 260 6.61 16.11 58.68
CA ILE A 260 6.04 16.71 59.92
C ILE A 260 5.00 17.83 59.62
N ASP A 261 3.76 17.82 60.10
CA ASP A 261 2.96 17.01 61.03
C ASP A 261 1.50 16.96 60.53
#